data_AF-A0AB39J5T7-F1
#
_entry.id   AF-A0AB39J5T7-F1
#
_cell.length_a   1.000
_cell.length_b   1.000
_cell.length_c   1.000
_cell.angle_alpha   90.00
_cell.angle_beta   90.00
_cell.angle_gamma   90.00
#
_symmetry.space_group_name_H-M   'P 1'
#
loop_
_entity.id
_entity.type
_entity.pdbx_description
1 polymer ?
#
loop_
_entity_poly.entity_id
_entity_poly.type
_entity_poly.pdbx_seq_one_letter_code
_entity_poly.pdbx_strand_id
1 'polypeptide(L)'
;MFKKIISRLPYSPSMIHSLGFYAKRLRKEEATRKIGLILTALALIVQSFTIFSPPESANAADSSDLIYGGISSGSQLLAHYDANTNNIHDLYNHLGISRSDLEAATGNLQTLNSNMGTYSWGLTPHFGASRGEGSYVVRTSQGGARTFYYRPHNLWGNFTYRAFVGYSAGTGWFAIMLNCGNLILKFAPPNHHCPTGQVGTYPNCSTPPKPVATCNALDIKKNGDAYQLTADASAANGATIQQYIYNIYRNNTLIKTITSNDKIVTYTEKTPGSYKVVLTVKSSLGDKTSDACVKTFTIPEPERCPQNPKLLKDDPQCQPCPGDSTIWINDSRCSASFVQTKNATNLTQNNANATTTVAKSGDRITYTLSVKNKGLKEEEFVFKDQVSDLLEYADIFDPGGGNLTDDKGASTGSGNAKTLVWNPVKIKPGETQQRSFTIQIKSNIPAMASGKSNPTSYDCRIDNTFGNTVSTKVDCPAPKVIEQTTSQLPKTGASENMLFAGIVSAVVVFFYTRSRQLNKEVRIVRRDMSAGTL
;
A
#
# COMPACT_ATOMS: atom_id res chain seq x y z
N MET A 1 -23.07 12.47 -32.34
CA MET A 1 -22.75 13.80 -31.77
C MET A 1 -21.24 14.02 -31.60
N PHE A 2 -20.52 13.19 -30.84
CA PHE A 2 -19.07 13.35 -30.60
C PHE A 2 -18.21 13.48 -31.88
N LYS A 3 -18.43 12.63 -32.92
CA LYS A 3 -17.79 12.79 -34.26
C LYS A 3 -18.07 14.13 -34.95
N LYS A 4 -19.23 14.76 -34.68
CA LYS A 4 -19.69 16.04 -35.24
C LYS A 4 -19.17 17.25 -34.46
N ILE A 5 -18.75 17.02 -33.21
CA ILE A 5 -17.94 17.94 -32.41
C ILE A 5 -16.48 17.87 -32.92
N ILE A 6 -15.95 16.66 -33.18
CA ILE A 6 -14.57 16.47 -33.68
C ILE A 6 -14.37 17.01 -35.11
N SER A 7 -15.31 16.83 -36.06
CA SER A 7 -15.18 17.37 -37.42
C SER A 7 -15.41 18.89 -37.55
N ARG A 8 -15.79 19.57 -36.46
CA ARG A 8 -15.96 21.03 -36.41
C ARG A 8 -15.15 21.70 -35.30
N LEU A 9 -14.30 20.96 -34.59
CA LEU A 9 -13.47 21.45 -33.49
C LEU A 9 -12.56 22.64 -33.88
N PRO A 10 -12.03 22.75 -35.12
CA PRO A 10 -11.25 23.93 -35.54
C PRO A 10 -12.10 25.17 -35.87
N TYR A 11 -13.40 25.00 -36.13
CA TYR A 11 -14.29 26.08 -36.62
C TYR A 11 -15.19 26.68 -35.53
N SER A 12 -15.05 26.25 -34.27
CA SER A 12 -15.86 26.77 -33.14
C SER A 12 -15.21 26.45 -31.78
N PRO A 13 -14.54 27.42 -31.13
CA PRO A 13 -13.95 27.23 -29.80
C PRO A 13 -14.96 26.97 -28.66
N SER A 14 -16.27 27.15 -28.88
CA SER A 14 -17.30 27.13 -27.82
C SER A 14 -17.84 25.74 -27.44
N MET A 15 -17.50 24.68 -28.18
CA MET A 15 -18.02 23.33 -27.88
C MET A 15 -17.36 22.61 -26.69
N ILE A 16 -16.22 23.10 -26.18
CA ILE A 16 -15.54 22.53 -25.01
C ILE A 16 -16.42 22.61 -23.74
N HIS A 17 -17.27 23.64 -23.62
CA HIS A 17 -18.11 23.85 -22.44
C HIS A 17 -19.22 22.79 -22.26
N SER A 18 -19.65 22.17 -23.36
CA SER A 18 -20.78 21.22 -23.37
C SER A 18 -20.42 19.81 -22.85
N LEU A 19 -19.13 19.46 -22.77
CA LEU A 19 -18.68 18.16 -22.24
C LEU A 19 -18.72 18.11 -20.70
N GLY A 20 -18.41 19.23 -20.02
CA GLY A 20 -18.37 19.31 -18.56
C GLY A 20 -19.74 19.24 -17.87
N PHE A 21 -20.81 19.64 -18.57
CA PHE A 21 -22.17 19.63 -18.03
C PHE A 21 -22.70 18.20 -17.80
N TYR A 22 -22.32 17.24 -18.66
CA TYR A 22 -22.83 15.87 -18.61
C TYR A 22 -22.25 15.07 -17.43
N ALA A 23 -20.96 15.22 -17.14
CA ALA A 23 -20.29 14.56 -16.01
C ALA A 23 -20.84 15.00 -14.64
N LYS A 24 -21.33 16.25 -14.53
CA LYS A 24 -21.83 16.82 -13.26
C LYS A 24 -23.21 16.31 -12.86
N ARG A 25 -23.99 15.75 -13.80
CA ARG A 25 -25.35 15.23 -13.58
C ARG A 25 -25.36 13.83 -12.95
N LEU A 26 -24.45 12.95 -13.38
CA LEU A 26 -24.38 11.55 -12.94
C LEU A 26 -24.07 11.38 -11.44
N ARG A 27 -23.38 12.35 -10.81
CA ARG A 27 -23.04 12.30 -9.38
C ARG A 27 -24.20 12.63 -8.42
N LYS A 28 -25.38 13.02 -8.93
CA LYS A 28 -26.49 13.53 -8.10
C LYS A 28 -27.59 12.52 -7.78
N GLU A 29 -27.65 11.37 -8.46
CA GLU A 29 -28.72 10.37 -8.28
C GLU A 29 -28.41 9.24 -7.28
N GLU A 30 -27.15 9.09 -6.84
CA GLU A 30 -26.76 8.01 -5.91
C GLU A 30 -27.26 8.26 -4.47
N ALA A 31 -27.33 9.54 -4.05
CA ALA A 31 -27.67 9.91 -2.68
C ALA A 31 -29.14 9.59 -2.32
N THR A 32 -30.06 9.73 -3.29
CA THR A 32 -31.50 9.61 -3.07
C THR A 32 -31.96 8.17 -2.78
N ARG A 33 -31.18 7.15 -3.17
CA ARG A 33 -31.54 5.74 -2.95
C ARG A 33 -31.27 5.22 -1.54
N LYS A 34 -30.33 5.82 -0.79
CA LYS A 34 -29.91 5.31 0.53
C LYS A 34 -30.87 5.69 1.68
N ILE A 35 -31.71 6.71 1.49
CA ILE A 35 -32.62 7.23 2.54
C ILE A 35 -33.91 6.39 2.66
N GLY A 36 -34.47 5.90 1.56
CA GLY A 36 -35.76 5.17 1.58
C GLY A 36 -35.74 3.82 2.31
N LEU A 37 -34.57 3.20 2.45
CA LEU A 37 -34.43 1.84 3.00
C LEU A 37 -34.54 1.79 4.53
N ILE A 38 -34.22 2.90 5.21
CA ILE A 38 -34.20 3.00 6.68
C ILE A 38 -35.63 3.09 7.26
N LEU A 39 -36.54 3.79 6.58
CA LEU A 39 -37.91 4.01 7.05
C LEU A 39 -38.76 2.72 7.10
N THR A 40 -38.44 1.74 6.24
CA THR A 40 -39.20 0.48 6.16
C THR A 40 -38.93 -0.44 7.36
N ALA A 41 -37.72 -0.40 7.93
CA ALA A 41 -37.32 -1.28 9.05
C ALA A 41 -38.03 -0.93 10.36
N LEU A 42 -38.34 0.35 10.61
CA LEU A 42 -38.98 0.82 11.84
C LEU A 42 -40.45 0.38 11.96
N ALA A 43 -41.15 0.18 10.84
CA ALA A 43 -42.58 -0.17 10.84
C ALA A 43 -42.86 -1.59 11.37
N LEU A 44 -41.89 -2.51 11.26
CA LEU A 44 -42.06 -3.93 11.63
C LEU A 44 -41.98 -4.20 13.13
N ILE A 45 -41.43 -3.28 13.93
CA ILE A 45 -41.18 -3.48 15.36
C ILE A 45 -42.44 -3.25 16.21
N VAL A 46 -43.44 -2.54 15.67
CA VAL A 46 -44.59 -2.01 16.44
C VAL A 46 -45.70 -3.05 16.69
N GLN A 47 -45.68 -4.23 16.04
CA GLN A 47 -46.84 -5.13 15.99
C GLN A 47 -46.87 -6.30 17.02
N SER A 48 -45.89 -6.44 17.92
CA SER A 48 -45.60 -7.74 18.56
C SER A 48 -45.96 -7.94 20.05
N PHE A 49 -46.95 -7.24 20.63
CA PHE A 49 -47.28 -7.39 22.07
C PHE A 49 -48.79 -7.29 22.42
N THR A 50 -49.40 -8.37 22.96
CA THR A 50 -50.61 -8.43 23.85
C THR A 50 -51.09 -9.88 24.16
N ILE A 51 -51.98 -10.07 25.17
CA ILE A 51 -52.81 -11.28 25.58
C ILE A 51 -52.49 -11.86 27.01
N PHE A 52 -53.24 -12.88 27.51
CA PHE A 52 -53.84 -12.97 28.87
C PHE A 52 -54.09 -14.39 29.49
N SER A 53 -54.41 -14.51 30.81
CA SER A 53 -54.63 -15.79 31.58
C SER A 53 -55.53 -15.70 32.87
N PRO A 54 -56.23 -16.79 33.33
CA PRO A 54 -56.72 -17.01 34.74
C PRO A 54 -56.86 -18.51 35.31
N PRO A 55 -57.30 -18.77 36.60
CA PRO A 55 -57.24 -20.08 37.36
C PRO A 55 -58.50 -20.55 38.21
N GLU A 56 -58.41 -21.62 39.09
CA GLU A 56 -58.95 -21.80 40.51
C GLU A 56 -59.30 -23.26 40.99
N SER A 57 -58.65 -23.82 42.06
CA SER A 57 -59.04 -25.11 42.73
C SER A 57 -58.35 -25.41 44.10
N ALA A 58 -58.80 -24.86 45.25
CA ALA A 58 -57.85 -24.53 46.35
C ALA A 58 -58.11 -24.97 47.83
N ASN A 59 -59.13 -25.74 48.23
CA ASN A 59 -59.70 -25.63 49.59
C ASN A 59 -59.53 -26.78 50.65
N ALA A 60 -58.69 -27.81 50.47
CA ALA A 60 -58.66 -28.94 51.43
C ALA A 60 -57.27 -29.57 51.66
N ALA A 61 -56.25 -28.75 51.93
CA ALA A 61 -54.87 -29.15 51.70
C ALA A 61 -53.85 -28.43 52.58
N ASP A 62 -52.83 -29.15 53.07
CA ASP A 62 -51.76 -28.62 53.93
C ASP A 62 -50.48 -28.36 53.12
N SER A 63 -49.70 -27.36 53.56
CA SER A 63 -48.38 -27.05 53.02
C SER A 63 -47.37 -28.21 53.06
N SER A 64 -47.55 -29.19 53.94
CA SER A 64 -46.73 -30.41 54.05
C SER A 64 -47.05 -31.47 53.01
N ASP A 65 -48.21 -31.39 52.36
CA ASP A 65 -48.67 -32.42 51.43
C ASP A 65 -47.77 -32.51 50.20
N LEU A 66 -47.23 -33.71 49.91
CA LEU A 66 -46.51 -33.95 48.66
C LEU A 66 -47.43 -33.70 47.45
N ILE A 67 -48.72 -34.02 47.56
CA ILE A 67 -49.77 -33.66 46.61
C ILE A 67 -50.84 -32.87 47.38
N TYR A 68 -50.84 -31.55 47.19
CA TYR A 68 -51.74 -30.60 47.86
C TYR A 68 -53.21 -30.99 47.63
N GLY A 69 -53.91 -31.45 48.68
CA GLY A 69 -55.30 -31.92 48.62
C GLY A 69 -55.46 -33.40 48.25
N GLY A 70 -54.35 -34.11 48.14
CA GLY A 70 -54.31 -35.56 47.96
C GLY A 70 -54.68 -36.06 46.57
N ILE A 71 -55.03 -37.34 46.52
CA ILE A 71 -55.32 -38.12 45.33
C ILE A 71 -56.61 -38.93 45.53
N SER A 72 -57.49 -38.89 44.54
CA SER A 72 -58.76 -39.62 44.51
C SER A 72 -58.67 -40.96 43.77
N SER A 73 -57.65 -41.14 42.93
CA SER A 73 -57.49 -42.30 42.04
C SER A 73 -56.03 -42.59 41.73
N GLY A 74 -55.73 -43.82 41.31
CA GLY A 74 -54.39 -44.22 40.85
C GLY A 74 -53.92 -43.44 39.62
N SER A 75 -54.83 -43.14 38.69
CA SER A 75 -54.57 -42.27 37.53
C SER A 75 -54.17 -40.85 37.94
N GLN A 76 -54.74 -40.29 39.01
CA GLN A 76 -54.35 -38.98 39.52
C GLN A 76 -52.94 -39.02 40.14
N LEU A 77 -52.58 -40.08 40.86
CA LEU A 77 -51.22 -40.28 41.37
C LEU A 77 -50.19 -40.35 40.23
N LEU A 78 -50.46 -41.16 39.20
CA LEU A 78 -49.59 -41.26 38.03
C LEU A 78 -49.48 -39.92 37.29
N ALA A 79 -50.58 -39.17 37.14
CA ALA A 79 -50.54 -37.84 36.55
C ALA A 79 -49.69 -36.84 37.37
N HIS A 80 -49.76 -36.86 38.69
CA HIS A 80 -48.92 -36.00 39.54
C HIS A 80 -47.43 -36.39 39.47
N TYR A 81 -47.12 -37.68 39.36
CA TYR A 81 -45.76 -38.18 39.13
C TYR A 81 -45.24 -37.78 37.74
N ASP A 82 -46.03 -37.99 36.68
CA ASP A 82 -45.65 -37.62 35.32
C ASP A 82 -45.44 -36.10 35.18
N ALA A 83 -46.26 -35.30 35.85
CA ALA A 83 -46.11 -33.84 35.96
C ALA A 83 -44.99 -33.40 36.94
N ASN A 84 -44.34 -34.33 37.65
CA ASN A 84 -43.34 -34.06 38.69
C ASN A 84 -43.81 -33.03 39.75
N THR A 85 -45.07 -33.14 40.16
CA THR A 85 -45.72 -32.25 41.14
C THR A 85 -44.87 -32.19 42.41
N ASN A 86 -44.53 -30.98 42.89
CA ASN A 86 -43.67 -30.79 44.08
C ASN A 86 -42.35 -31.59 44.09
N ASN A 87 -41.81 -31.93 42.91
CA ASN A 87 -40.63 -32.76 42.70
C ASN A 87 -40.77 -34.24 43.14
N ILE A 88 -42.00 -34.80 43.22
CA ILE A 88 -42.19 -36.20 43.65
C ILE A 88 -41.60 -37.23 42.68
N HIS A 89 -41.52 -36.94 41.37
CA HIS A 89 -40.86 -37.82 40.40
C HIS A 89 -39.36 -37.87 40.68
N ASP A 90 -38.73 -36.70 40.88
CA ASP A 90 -37.31 -36.61 41.23
C ASP A 90 -37.03 -37.40 42.52
N LEU A 91 -37.86 -37.20 43.56
CA LEU A 91 -37.77 -37.92 44.83
C LEU A 91 -37.91 -39.43 44.67
N TYR A 92 -38.94 -39.89 43.97
CA TYR A 92 -39.25 -41.31 43.84
C TYR A 92 -38.19 -42.03 43.00
N ASN A 93 -37.75 -41.44 41.88
CA ASN A 93 -36.65 -42.01 41.08
C ASN A 93 -35.33 -42.05 41.87
N HIS A 94 -35.03 -41.01 42.66
CA HIS A 94 -33.84 -40.98 43.51
C HIS A 94 -33.91 -42.05 44.62
N LEU A 95 -35.09 -42.36 45.14
CA LEU A 95 -35.34 -43.48 46.06
C LEU A 95 -35.48 -44.85 45.34
N GLY A 96 -35.38 -44.89 44.01
CA GLY A 96 -35.55 -46.10 43.20
C GLY A 96 -36.96 -46.68 43.25
N ILE A 97 -37.98 -45.83 43.37
CA ILE A 97 -39.40 -46.14 43.12
C ILE A 97 -39.71 -45.68 41.69
N SER A 98 -39.94 -46.63 40.78
CA SER A 98 -40.26 -46.33 39.38
C SER A 98 -41.74 -46.05 39.16
N ARG A 99 -42.08 -45.43 38.03
CA ARG A 99 -43.47 -45.25 37.57
C ARG A 99 -44.26 -46.56 37.57
N SER A 100 -43.65 -47.65 37.12
CA SER A 100 -44.26 -48.98 37.09
C SER A 100 -44.53 -49.55 38.49
N ASP A 101 -43.69 -49.25 39.48
CA ASP A 101 -43.92 -49.66 40.86
C ASP A 101 -45.13 -48.91 41.45
N LEU A 102 -45.28 -47.63 41.14
CA LEU A 102 -46.45 -46.82 41.53
C LEU A 102 -47.72 -47.35 40.87
N GLU A 103 -47.67 -47.63 39.56
CA GLU A 103 -48.79 -48.16 38.78
C GLU A 103 -49.28 -49.50 39.37
N ALA A 104 -48.36 -50.42 39.68
CA ALA A 104 -48.68 -51.66 40.38
C ALA A 104 -49.27 -51.41 41.79
N ALA A 105 -48.74 -50.44 42.55
CA ALA A 105 -49.26 -50.06 43.86
C ALA A 105 -50.71 -49.55 43.81
N THR A 106 -51.14 -48.94 42.69
CA THR A 106 -52.54 -48.44 42.54
C THR A 106 -53.58 -49.56 42.62
N GLY A 107 -53.21 -50.79 42.25
CA GLY A 107 -54.07 -51.98 42.37
C GLY A 107 -54.18 -52.53 43.80
N ASN A 108 -53.39 -52.03 44.74
CA ASN A 108 -53.27 -52.56 46.10
C ASN A 108 -53.58 -51.47 47.14
N LEU A 109 -54.86 -51.12 47.25
CA LEU A 109 -55.36 -50.12 48.19
C LEU A 109 -55.62 -50.74 49.57
N GLN A 110 -54.89 -50.27 50.59
CA GLN A 110 -54.96 -50.81 51.95
C GLN A 110 -55.32 -49.72 52.99
N THR A 111 -55.88 -50.16 54.11
CA THR A 111 -56.01 -49.34 55.32
C THR A 111 -54.85 -49.69 56.26
N LEU A 112 -54.01 -48.70 56.55
CA LEU A 112 -52.79 -48.83 57.36
C LEU A 112 -52.91 -48.02 58.66
N ASN A 113 -52.05 -48.28 59.63
CA ASN A 113 -51.98 -47.55 60.90
C ASN A 113 -50.66 -46.76 61.02
N SER A 114 -50.67 -45.61 61.70
CA SER A 114 -49.47 -44.77 61.91
C SER A 114 -48.41 -45.41 62.82
N ASN A 115 -48.76 -46.39 63.65
CA ASN A 115 -47.86 -47.05 64.62
C ASN A 115 -47.10 -48.27 64.08
N MET A 116 -47.13 -48.55 62.77
CA MET A 116 -46.48 -49.72 62.16
C MET A 116 -44.95 -49.61 62.00
N GLY A 117 -44.28 -48.72 62.74
CA GLY A 117 -42.83 -48.49 62.59
C GLY A 117 -42.43 -47.88 61.23
N THR A 118 -43.29 -47.04 60.66
CA THR A 118 -43.05 -46.39 59.36
C THR A 118 -42.66 -44.92 59.49
N TYR A 119 -42.10 -44.34 58.43
CA TYR A 119 -41.76 -42.92 58.30
C TYR A 119 -42.64 -42.24 57.25
N SER A 120 -43.29 -41.14 57.62
CA SER A 120 -44.09 -40.30 56.71
C SER A 120 -43.29 -39.12 56.17
N TRP A 121 -43.36 -38.91 54.86
CA TRP A 121 -42.64 -37.86 54.13
C TRP A 121 -43.58 -36.73 53.70
N GLY A 122 -43.12 -35.49 53.81
CA GLY A 122 -43.84 -34.28 53.37
C GLY A 122 -42.89 -33.14 53.02
N LEU A 123 -43.46 -31.97 52.70
CA LEU A 123 -42.72 -30.79 52.23
C LEU A 123 -42.22 -29.86 53.33
N THR A 124 -42.77 -29.95 54.54
CA THR A 124 -42.44 -29.06 55.67
C THR A 124 -42.02 -29.85 56.92
N PRO A 125 -41.18 -29.28 57.81
CA PRO A 125 -40.85 -29.85 59.12
C PRO A 125 -41.95 -29.55 60.16
N HIS A 126 -42.14 -30.45 61.13
CA HIS A 126 -43.17 -30.33 62.18
C HIS A 126 -42.71 -30.77 63.58
N PHE A 127 -41.70 -31.64 63.72
CA PHE A 127 -41.34 -32.26 65.00
C PHE A 127 -39.87 -32.12 65.41
N GLY A 128 -38.97 -31.81 64.47
CA GLY A 128 -37.55 -31.58 64.72
C GLY A 128 -36.69 -32.84 64.94
N ALA A 129 -35.37 -32.67 64.77
CA ALA A 129 -34.40 -33.78 64.73
C ALA A 129 -34.32 -34.60 66.01
N SER A 130 -34.55 -34.00 67.19
CA SER A 130 -34.58 -34.72 68.48
C SER A 130 -35.73 -35.72 68.60
N ARG A 131 -36.76 -35.61 67.75
CA ARG A 131 -37.89 -36.54 67.65
C ARG A 131 -37.74 -37.55 66.51
N GLY A 132 -36.61 -37.52 65.78
CA GLY A 132 -36.34 -38.38 64.64
C GLY A 132 -36.85 -37.85 63.29
N GLU A 133 -37.28 -36.57 63.22
CA GLU A 133 -37.57 -35.91 61.94
C GLU A 133 -36.28 -35.46 61.25
N GLY A 134 -36.05 -35.91 60.02
CA GLY A 134 -34.90 -35.50 59.21
C GLY A 134 -35.32 -34.78 57.94
N SER A 135 -34.38 -34.06 57.34
CA SER A 135 -34.52 -33.50 55.99
C SER A 135 -33.74 -34.34 54.98
N TYR A 136 -34.21 -34.36 53.74
CA TYR A 136 -33.64 -35.13 52.65
C TYR A 136 -33.63 -34.28 51.38
N VAL A 137 -32.45 -34.10 50.77
CA VAL A 137 -32.27 -33.15 49.66
C VAL A 137 -32.06 -33.92 48.37
N VAL A 138 -32.90 -33.69 47.37
CA VAL A 138 -32.83 -34.37 46.06
C VAL A 138 -32.53 -33.35 44.97
N ARG A 139 -31.57 -33.66 44.08
CA ARG A 139 -31.37 -32.87 42.85
C ARG A 139 -32.63 -32.95 41.99
N THR A 140 -33.18 -31.81 41.59
CA THR A 140 -34.33 -31.78 40.67
C THR A 140 -33.86 -32.00 39.23
N SER A 141 -34.71 -32.61 38.41
CA SER A 141 -34.49 -32.75 36.96
C SER A 141 -34.29 -31.41 36.23
N GLN A 142 -34.68 -30.30 36.87
CA GLN A 142 -34.49 -28.92 36.40
C GLN A 142 -33.13 -28.29 36.82
N GLY A 143 -32.23 -29.06 37.44
CA GLY A 143 -30.88 -28.62 37.82
C GLY A 143 -30.77 -27.89 39.16
N GLY A 144 -31.86 -27.85 39.94
CA GLY A 144 -31.87 -27.32 41.31
C GLY A 144 -31.78 -28.43 42.36
N ALA A 145 -32.21 -28.11 43.58
CA ALA A 145 -32.39 -29.09 44.66
C ALA A 145 -33.69 -28.82 45.42
N ARG A 146 -34.37 -29.89 45.85
CA ARG A 146 -35.60 -29.84 46.66
C ARG A 146 -35.35 -30.54 47.99
N THR A 147 -35.79 -29.92 49.08
CA THR A 147 -35.78 -30.54 50.42
C THR A 147 -37.14 -31.15 50.70
N PHE A 148 -37.14 -32.39 51.18
CA PHE A 148 -38.28 -33.11 51.75
C PHE A 148 -38.00 -33.42 53.22
N TYR A 149 -39.03 -33.71 54.01
CA TYR A 149 -38.91 -33.99 55.43
C TYR A 149 -39.57 -35.33 55.75
N TYR A 150 -38.80 -36.24 56.36
CA TYR A 150 -39.28 -37.56 56.79
C TYR A 150 -39.32 -37.62 58.31
N ARG A 151 -40.32 -38.30 58.88
CA ARG A 151 -40.51 -38.39 60.33
C ARG A 151 -41.21 -39.69 60.73
N PRO A 152 -40.95 -40.28 61.92
CA PRO A 152 -41.72 -41.40 62.43
C PRO A 152 -43.23 -41.09 62.40
N HIS A 153 -44.00 -41.95 61.74
CA HIS A 153 -45.41 -41.68 61.40
C HIS A 153 -46.29 -41.59 62.65
N ASN A 154 -45.93 -42.31 63.72
CA ASN A 154 -46.60 -42.24 65.03
C ASN A 154 -46.50 -40.88 65.74
N LEU A 155 -45.63 -39.96 65.30
CA LEU A 155 -45.57 -38.59 65.86
C LEU A 155 -46.85 -37.79 65.57
N TRP A 156 -47.57 -38.12 64.50
CA TRP A 156 -48.88 -37.56 64.17
C TRP A 156 -50.02 -38.14 65.02
N GLY A 157 -49.72 -39.03 65.98
CA GLY A 157 -50.71 -39.72 66.82
C GLY A 157 -51.12 -41.08 66.26
N ASN A 158 -52.12 -41.71 66.89
CA ASN A 158 -52.65 -43.02 66.50
C ASN A 158 -53.90 -42.86 65.61
N PHE A 159 -53.78 -43.17 64.32
CA PHE A 159 -54.89 -43.13 63.37
C PHE A 159 -54.70 -44.17 62.26
N THR A 160 -55.78 -44.43 61.53
CA THR A 160 -55.78 -45.23 60.31
C THR A 160 -55.93 -44.36 59.08
N TYR A 161 -55.21 -44.70 58.00
CA TYR A 161 -55.26 -43.99 56.72
C TYR A 161 -55.36 -44.98 55.55
N ARG A 162 -55.89 -44.51 54.42
CA ARG A 162 -55.92 -45.29 53.17
C ARG A 162 -54.71 -44.93 52.32
N ALA A 163 -54.03 -45.94 51.79
CA ALA A 163 -52.87 -45.76 50.93
C ALA A 163 -52.78 -46.82 49.83
N PHE A 164 -52.23 -46.45 48.68
CA PHE A 164 -51.76 -47.39 47.67
C PHE A 164 -50.42 -47.98 48.14
N VAL A 165 -50.29 -49.32 48.16
CA VAL A 165 -49.15 -50.02 48.76
C VAL A 165 -48.37 -50.80 47.71
N GLY A 166 -47.06 -50.54 47.61
CA GLY A 166 -46.20 -51.11 46.59
C GLY A 166 -44.87 -51.65 47.12
N TYR A 167 -44.06 -52.15 46.19
CA TYR A 167 -42.69 -52.57 46.42
C TYR A 167 -41.82 -52.12 45.25
N SER A 168 -40.61 -51.64 45.51
CA SER A 168 -39.62 -51.32 44.48
C SER A 168 -38.25 -51.94 44.77
N ALA A 169 -37.42 -52.09 43.74
CA ALA A 169 -36.07 -52.61 43.91
C ALA A 169 -35.14 -51.66 44.71
N GLY A 170 -35.40 -50.35 44.68
CA GLY A 170 -34.60 -49.35 45.39
C GLY A 170 -34.95 -49.20 46.87
N THR A 171 -36.25 -49.09 47.20
CA THR A 171 -36.70 -48.80 48.57
C THR A 171 -37.41 -49.97 49.26
N GLY A 172 -37.67 -51.08 48.56
CA GLY A 172 -38.52 -52.14 49.06
C GLY A 172 -39.96 -51.67 49.23
N TRP A 173 -40.59 -52.00 50.36
CA TRP A 173 -41.98 -51.65 50.65
C TRP A 173 -42.18 -50.12 50.78
N PHE A 174 -43.21 -49.59 50.12
CA PHE A 174 -43.66 -48.21 50.26
C PHE A 174 -45.18 -48.11 50.24
N ALA A 175 -45.72 -46.97 50.68
CA ALA A 175 -47.13 -46.63 50.49
C ALA A 175 -47.35 -45.14 50.21
N ILE A 176 -48.40 -44.78 49.48
CA ILE A 176 -48.77 -43.38 49.15
C ILE A 176 -50.13 -43.05 49.75
N MET A 177 -50.18 -42.07 50.67
CA MET A 177 -51.40 -41.66 51.37
C MET A 177 -52.39 -40.95 50.45
N LEU A 178 -53.67 -41.34 50.49
CA LEU A 178 -54.69 -40.77 49.60
C LEU A 178 -55.02 -39.30 49.92
N ASN A 179 -55.00 -38.89 51.19
CA ASN A 179 -55.45 -37.55 51.60
C ASN A 179 -54.43 -36.42 51.36
N CYS A 180 -53.16 -36.74 51.08
CA CYS A 180 -52.06 -35.76 50.98
C CYS A 180 -50.95 -36.15 49.99
N GLY A 181 -51.03 -37.32 49.34
CA GLY A 181 -49.98 -37.85 48.48
C GLY A 181 -48.67 -38.22 49.20
N ASN A 182 -48.64 -38.16 50.53
CA ASN A 182 -47.42 -38.35 51.31
C ASN A 182 -46.88 -39.78 51.18
N LEU A 183 -45.57 -39.89 50.96
CA LEU A 183 -44.84 -41.16 50.84
C LEU A 183 -44.57 -41.73 52.24
N ILE A 184 -44.81 -43.03 52.40
CA ILE A 184 -44.54 -43.80 53.60
C ILE A 184 -43.50 -44.88 53.31
N LEU A 185 -42.43 -44.93 54.10
CA LEU A 185 -41.36 -45.94 54.01
C LEU A 185 -41.19 -46.68 55.34
N LYS A 186 -40.51 -47.84 55.34
CA LYS A 186 -40.15 -48.60 56.56
C LYS A 186 -38.85 -48.15 57.23
N PHE A 187 -38.09 -47.24 56.62
CA PHE A 187 -36.80 -46.78 57.15
C PHE A 187 -36.58 -45.29 56.92
N ALA A 188 -35.69 -44.70 57.72
CA ALA A 188 -35.09 -43.40 57.44
C ALA A 188 -34.01 -43.55 56.35
N PRO A 189 -33.96 -42.66 55.35
CA PRO A 189 -33.07 -42.79 54.20
C PRO A 189 -31.58 -42.59 54.56
N PRO A 190 -30.64 -43.23 53.85
CA PRO A 190 -29.19 -43.09 54.11
C PRO A 190 -28.59 -41.80 53.53
N ASN A 191 -27.40 -41.43 54.02
CA ASN A 191 -26.64 -40.25 53.59
C ASN A 191 -26.15 -40.35 52.12
N HIS A 192 -26.23 -39.22 51.39
CA HIS A 192 -25.88 -39.13 49.98
C HIS A 192 -24.36 -39.12 49.72
N HIS A 193 -23.95 -39.67 48.57
CA HIS A 193 -22.58 -39.61 48.04
C HIS A 193 -22.59 -39.07 46.60
N CYS A 194 -21.49 -38.47 46.14
CA CYS A 194 -21.36 -38.05 44.73
C CYS A 194 -21.17 -39.25 43.78
N PRO A 195 -21.66 -39.19 42.52
CA PRO A 195 -21.43 -40.22 41.52
C PRO A 195 -19.94 -40.49 41.24
N THR A 196 -19.61 -41.73 40.92
CA THR A 196 -18.23 -42.15 40.58
C THR A 196 -17.64 -41.29 39.46
N GLY A 197 -16.43 -40.76 39.69
CA GLY A 197 -15.75 -39.86 38.75
C GLY A 197 -16.07 -38.36 38.93
N GLN A 198 -16.97 -38.01 39.85
CA GLN A 198 -17.21 -36.63 40.28
C GLN A 198 -16.60 -36.34 41.66
N VAL A 199 -16.28 -35.08 41.93
CA VAL A 199 -15.72 -34.58 43.19
C VAL A 199 -16.63 -33.51 43.80
N GLY A 200 -16.61 -33.36 45.12
CA GLY A 200 -17.43 -32.40 45.87
C GLY A 200 -18.36 -33.08 46.89
N THR A 201 -19.30 -32.30 47.42
CA THR A 201 -20.30 -32.76 48.41
C THR A 201 -21.68 -32.73 47.75
N TYR A 202 -22.42 -33.85 47.74
CA TYR A 202 -23.77 -33.87 47.18
C TYR A 202 -24.68 -32.84 47.89
N PRO A 203 -25.52 -32.06 47.17
CA PRO A 203 -25.85 -32.13 45.75
C PRO A 203 -24.94 -31.29 44.82
N ASN A 204 -23.72 -30.93 45.22
CA ASN A 204 -22.80 -30.06 44.47
C ASN A 204 -21.54 -30.81 43.97
N CYS A 205 -21.77 -31.86 43.17
CA CYS A 205 -20.72 -32.66 42.53
C CYS A 205 -20.27 -32.05 41.19
N SER A 206 -18.97 -32.06 40.87
CA SER A 206 -18.37 -31.54 39.64
C SER A 206 -17.32 -32.50 39.03
N THR A 207 -16.89 -32.27 37.79
CA THR A 207 -15.87 -33.10 37.10
C THR A 207 -14.53 -32.37 37.03
N PRO A 208 -13.39 -32.99 37.39
CA PRO A 208 -12.07 -32.34 37.31
C PRO A 208 -11.68 -31.91 35.88
N PRO A 209 -11.04 -30.74 35.68
CA PRO A 209 -10.65 -30.26 34.37
C PRO A 209 -9.41 -31.01 33.82
N LYS A 210 -9.39 -31.28 32.51
CA LYS A 210 -8.29 -31.99 31.83
C LYS A 210 -7.02 -31.13 31.71
N PRO A 211 -5.81 -31.73 31.67
CA PRO A 211 -4.55 -31.03 31.38
C PRO A 211 -4.61 -30.35 29.99
N VAL A 212 -4.12 -29.11 29.90
CA VAL A 212 -4.11 -28.31 28.66
C VAL A 212 -2.77 -27.58 28.53
N ALA A 213 -2.20 -27.58 27.32
CA ALA A 213 -1.05 -26.75 26.95
C ALA A 213 -1.27 -26.18 25.55
N THR A 214 -0.92 -24.91 25.33
CA THR A 214 -1.16 -24.18 24.08
C THR A 214 0.02 -23.29 23.68
N CYS A 215 0.19 -23.11 22.37
CA CYS A 215 1.00 -22.05 21.79
C CYS A 215 0.06 -20.88 21.48
N ASN A 216 0.16 -19.79 22.24
CA ASN A 216 -0.81 -18.71 22.23
C ASN A 216 -0.48 -17.70 21.13
N ALA A 217 0.78 -17.27 21.07
CA ALA A 217 1.27 -16.35 20.06
C ALA A 217 2.79 -16.42 19.89
N LEU A 218 3.25 -15.95 18.74
CA LEU A 218 4.63 -15.53 18.50
C LEU A 218 4.63 -14.01 18.25
N ASP A 219 5.58 -13.30 18.83
CA ASP A 219 5.85 -11.88 18.53
C ASP A 219 7.27 -11.71 17.96
N ILE A 220 7.45 -10.73 17.07
CA ILE A 220 8.73 -10.44 16.40
C ILE A 220 8.99 -8.94 16.45
N LYS A 221 10.03 -8.53 17.18
CA LYS A 221 10.49 -7.13 17.25
C LYS A 221 11.84 -6.95 16.57
N LYS A 222 11.96 -5.93 15.72
CA LYS A 222 13.22 -5.60 15.02
C LYS A 222 14.04 -4.59 15.83
N ASN A 223 15.27 -4.96 16.14
CA ASN A 223 16.27 -4.15 16.84
C ASN A 223 17.54 -4.05 15.95
N GLY A 224 17.57 -3.08 15.03
CA GLY A 224 18.65 -2.99 14.03
C GLY A 224 18.62 -4.18 13.06
N ASP A 225 19.74 -4.89 12.93
CA ASP A 225 19.86 -6.12 12.11
C ASP A 225 19.38 -7.40 12.85
N ALA A 226 18.97 -7.26 14.11
CA ALA A 226 18.52 -8.36 14.95
C ALA A 226 16.99 -8.39 15.10
N TYR A 227 16.43 -9.59 15.18
CA TYR A 227 15.01 -9.87 15.38
C TYR A 227 14.84 -10.63 16.69
N GLN A 228 14.17 -10.01 17.64
CA GLN A 228 13.79 -10.62 18.91
C GLN A 228 12.48 -11.41 18.70
N LEU A 229 12.55 -12.72 18.90
CA LEU A 229 11.43 -13.65 18.76
C LEU A 229 10.92 -14.01 20.15
N THR A 230 9.67 -13.66 20.47
CA THR A 230 9.07 -13.86 21.80
C THR A 230 7.91 -14.86 21.72
N ALA A 231 8.00 -15.93 22.50
CA ALA A 231 6.99 -16.98 22.62
C ALA A 231 5.99 -16.67 23.74
N ASP A 232 4.70 -16.67 23.41
CA ASP A 232 3.61 -16.79 24.39
C ASP A 232 3.01 -18.20 24.32
N ALA A 233 3.00 -18.86 25.47
CA ALA A 233 2.52 -20.21 25.65
C ALA A 233 2.07 -20.39 27.11
N SER A 234 0.99 -21.15 27.29
CA SER A 234 0.41 -21.45 28.60
C SER A 234 0.22 -22.96 28.78
N ALA A 235 0.22 -23.37 30.04
CA ALA A 235 -0.11 -24.73 30.47
C ALA A 235 -0.92 -24.66 31.76
N ALA A 236 -1.91 -25.54 31.89
CA ALA A 236 -2.88 -25.56 32.97
C ALA A 236 -3.25 -27.02 33.34
N ASN A 237 -3.87 -27.17 34.52
CA ASN A 237 -4.40 -28.44 35.03
C ASN A 237 -3.36 -29.59 35.02
N GLY A 238 -2.10 -29.28 35.40
CA GLY A 238 -1.00 -30.25 35.51
C GLY A 238 -0.14 -30.44 34.27
N ALA A 239 -0.44 -29.77 33.14
CA ALA A 239 0.47 -29.74 32.01
C ALA A 239 1.70 -28.83 32.27
N THR A 240 2.83 -29.12 31.62
CA THR A 240 4.07 -28.32 31.73
C THR A 240 4.64 -27.99 30.34
N ILE A 241 5.34 -26.87 30.23
CA ILE A 241 6.12 -26.49 29.04
C ILE A 241 7.59 -26.83 29.30
N GLN A 242 8.23 -27.46 28.33
CA GLN A 242 9.61 -27.97 28.42
C GLN A 242 10.60 -27.12 27.62
N GLN A 243 10.22 -26.71 26.41
CA GLN A 243 11.14 -26.08 25.46
C GLN A 243 10.40 -25.34 24.32
N TYR A 244 11.07 -24.38 23.69
CA TYR A 244 10.62 -23.63 22.53
C TYR A 244 11.52 -23.90 21.31
N ILE A 245 10.90 -24.13 20.15
CA ILE A 245 11.58 -24.35 18.88
C ILE A 245 11.07 -23.33 17.86
N TYR A 246 11.97 -22.50 17.34
CA TYR A 246 11.69 -21.47 16.34
C TYR A 246 12.30 -21.92 15.01
N ASN A 247 11.46 -22.26 14.04
CA ASN A 247 11.87 -22.63 12.69
C ASN A 247 11.71 -21.42 11.77
N ILE A 248 12.83 -20.93 11.23
CA ILE A 248 12.93 -19.72 10.42
C ILE A 248 13.13 -20.14 8.96
N TYR A 249 12.18 -19.73 8.13
CA TYR A 249 12.14 -20.00 6.70
C TYR A 249 12.37 -18.70 5.93
N ARG A 250 13.11 -18.77 4.82
CA ARG A 250 13.23 -17.70 3.82
C ARG A 250 12.74 -18.24 2.49
N ASN A 251 11.79 -17.56 1.86
CA ASN A 251 11.16 -18.03 0.61
C ASN A 251 10.69 -19.51 0.69
N ASN A 252 10.07 -19.89 1.81
CA ASN A 252 9.65 -21.26 2.18
C ASN A 252 10.75 -22.32 2.38
N THR A 253 12.03 -22.02 2.16
CA THR A 253 13.15 -22.91 2.54
C THR A 253 13.50 -22.71 4.01
N LEU A 254 13.60 -23.79 4.80
CA LEU A 254 14.10 -23.72 6.18
C LEU A 254 15.59 -23.33 6.17
N ILE A 255 15.94 -22.22 6.80
CA ILE A 255 17.32 -21.71 6.84
C ILE A 255 17.94 -21.75 8.24
N LYS A 256 17.11 -21.77 9.29
CA LYS A 256 17.59 -21.83 10.67
C LYS A 256 16.54 -22.44 11.59
N THR A 257 16.99 -23.29 12.51
CA THR A 257 16.23 -23.70 13.69
C THR A 257 16.93 -23.16 14.92
N ILE A 258 16.17 -22.56 15.85
CA ILE A 258 16.65 -22.14 17.17
C ILE A 258 15.85 -22.93 18.20
N THR A 259 16.54 -23.59 19.12
CA THR A 259 15.92 -24.35 20.22
C THR A 259 16.37 -23.72 21.53
N SER A 260 15.44 -23.38 22.41
CA SER A 260 15.72 -22.70 23.68
C SER A 260 14.72 -23.08 24.76
N ASN A 261 15.15 -23.05 26.02
CA ASN A 261 14.25 -23.14 27.17
C ASN A 261 13.67 -21.75 27.52
N ASP A 262 14.31 -20.68 27.07
CA ASP A 262 13.84 -19.30 27.23
C ASP A 262 12.76 -18.94 26.21
N LYS A 263 11.78 -18.13 26.65
CA LYS A 263 10.70 -17.60 25.79
C LYS A 263 11.17 -16.56 24.77
N ILE A 264 12.40 -16.07 24.89
CA ILE A 264 12.94 -14.97 24.09
C ILE A 264 14.24 -15.42 23.46
N VAL A 265 14.35 -15.33 22.14
CA VAL A 265 15.59 -15.60 21.40
C VAL A 265 15.85 -14.50 20.36
N THR A 266 17.12 -14.35 19.96
CA THR A 266 17.53 -13.35 18.97
C THR A 266 18.03 -14.02 17.69
N TYR A 267 17.60 -13.52 16.55
CA TYR A 267 18.05 -13.94 15.21
C TYR A 267 18.57 -12.74 14.43
N THR A 268 19.80 -12.80 13.92
CA THR A 268 20.42 -11.71 13.14
C THR A 268 20.48 -12.08 11.67
N GLU A 269 20.02 -11.19 10.80
CA GLU A 269 19.96 -11.41 9.36
C GLU A 269 19.89 -10.09 8.60
N LYS A 270 20.62 -10.01 7.48
CA LYS A 270 20.73 -8.81 6.63
C LYS A 270 20.25 -9.05 5.20
N THR A 271 20.06 -10.30 4.79
CA THR A 271 19.80 -10.63 3.39
C THR A 271 18.36 -10.28 3.01
N PRO A 272 18.10 -9.50 1.95
CA PRO A 272 16.74 -9.15 1.54
C PRO A 272 15.85 -10.36 1.24
N GLY A 273 14.56 -10.25 1.53
CA GLY A 273 13.57 -11.29 1.26
C GLY A 273 12.45 -11.38 2.29
N SER A 274 11.53 -12.33 2.06
CA SER A 274 10.44 -12.63 2.97
C SER A 274 10.80 -13.80 3.88
N TYR A 275 10.60 -13.58 5.19
CA TYR A 275 10.91 -14.52 6.25
C TYR A 275 9.64 -14.94 6.98
N LYS A 276 9.56 -16.21 7.34
CA LYS A 276 8.46 -16.82 8.11
C LYS A 276 9.06 -17.57 9.29
N VAL A 277 8.59 -17.28 10.49
CA VAL A 277 8.98 -17.97 11.72
C VAL A 277 7.79 -18.78 12.22
N VAL A 278 8.02 -20.07 12.47
CA VAL A 278 7.05 -21.00 13.05
C VAL A 278 7.54 -21.41 14.43
N LEU A 279 6.79 -21.06 15.47
CA LEU A 279 7.06 -21.45 16.85
C LEU A 279 6.35 -22.78 17.17
N THR A 280 7.10 -23.73 17.74
CA THR A 280 6.58 -24.96 18.32
C THR A 280 6.98 -25.03 19.79
N VAL A 281 6.00 -25.26 20.66
CA VAL A 281 6.18 -25.41 22.11
C VAL A 281 6.17 -26.89 22.44
N LYS A 282 7.26 -27.41 23.01
CA LYS A 282 7.30 -28.76 23.59
C LYS A 282 6.61 -28.74 24.95
N SER A 283 5.60 -29.58 25.14
CA SER A 283 4.86 -29.71 26.40
C SER A 283 4.77 -31.16 26.86
N SER A 284 4.38 -31.40 28.11
CA SER A 284 4.08 -32.75 28.60
C SER A 284 2.91 -33.44 27.87
N LEU A 285 2.14 -32.70 27.07
CA LEU A 285 1.09 -33.20 26.18
C LEU A 285 1.55 -33.30 24.71
N GLY A 286 2.87 -33.33 24.47
CA GLY A 286 3.49 -33.28 23.14
C GLY A 286 3.57 -31.86 22.57
N ASP A 287 3.92 -31.78 21.28
CA ASP A 287 4.13 -30.51 20.58
C ASP A 287 2.84 -29.69 20.46
N LYS A 288 2.98 -28.36 20.57
CA LYS A 288 1.90 -27.38 20.38
C LYS A 288 2.37 -26.28 19.45
N THR A 289 1.56 -25.98 18.44
CA THR A 289 1.71 -24.82 17.55
C THR A 289 0.31 -24.36 17.13
N SER A 290 0.22 -23.17 16.52
CA SER A 290 -1.02 -22.53 16.10
C SER A 290 -0.71 -21.47 15.04
N ASP A 291 -1.72 -21.02 14.28
CA ASP A 291 -1.53 -19.95 13.29
C ASP A 291 -1.04 -18.64 13.94
N ALA A 292 -1.44 -18.36 15.19
CA ALA A 292 -0.95 -17.22 15.96
C ALA A 292 0.54 -17.34 16.35
N CYS A 293 1.06 -18.58 16.38
CA CYS A 293 2.48 -18.92 16.55
C CYS A 293 3.27 -18.95 15.22
N VAL A 294 2.65 -18.52 14.12
CA VAL A 294 3.33 -18.24 12.84
C VAL A 294 3.35 -16.73 12.61
N LYS A 295 4.54 -16.17 12.36
CA LYS A 295 4.72 -14.75 12.01
C LYS A 295 5.65 -14.59 10.83
N THR A 296 5.48 -13.49 10.11
CA THR A 296 6.30 -13.13 8.96
C THR A 296 6.92 -11.75 9.13
N PHE A 297 8.13 -11.57 8.63
CA PHE A 297 8.75 -10.26 8.47
C PHE A 297 9.47 -10.18 7.11
N THR A 298 9.75 -8.97 6.66
CA THR A 298 10.40 -8.73 5.36
C THR A 298 11.63 -7.86 5.57
N ILE A 299 12.74 -8.26 4.97
CA ILE A 299 13.94 -7.44 4.84
C ILE A 299 13.89 -6.79 3.45
N PRO A 300 13.75 -5.45 3.36
CA PRO A 300 13.66 -4.77 2.07
C PRO A 300 14.98 -4.89 1.30
N GLU A 301 14.91 -4.83 -0.03
CA GLU A 301 16.12 -4.64 -0.85
C GLU A 301 16.70 -3.24 -0.63
N PRO A 302 18.04 -3.09 -0.68
CA PRO A 302 18.67 -1.77 -0.58
C PRO A 302 18.30 -0.91 -1.80
N GLU A 303 18.02 0.36 -1.55
CA GLU A 303 17.61 1.30 -2.61
C GLU A 303 18.72 1.45 -3.67
N ARG A 304 18.31 1.40 -4.95
CA ARG A 304 19.22 1.56 -6.09
C ARG A 304 19.36 3.01 -6.50
N CYS A 305 20.47 3.34 -7.15
CA CYS A 305 20.68 4.67 -7.71
C CYS A 305 19.64 4.97 -8.82
N PRO A 306 18.87 6.06 -8.73
CA PRO A 306 17.83 6.38 -9.72
C PRO A 306 18.37 6.49 -11.16
N GLN A 307 19.59 7.01 -11.33
CA GLN A 307 20.18 7.24 -12.66
C GLN A 307 21.00 6.06 -13.19
N ASN A 308 21.33 5.08 -12.33
CA ASN A 308 22.05 3.87 -12.73
C ASN A 308 21.70 2.70 -11.79
N PRO A 309 20.66 1.90 -12.12
CA PRO A 309 20.16 0.83 -11.23
C PRO A 309 21.17 -0.26 -10.84
N LYS A 310 22.37 -0.29 -11.44
CA LYS A 310 23.47 -1.18 -11.04
C LYS A 310 24.10 -0.75 -9.71
N LEU A 311 24.10 0.55 -9.42
CA LEU A 311 24.67 1.14 -8.19
C LEU A 311 23.63 1.15 -7.05
N LEU A 312 24.11 1.19 -5.81
CA LEU A 312 23.27 1.53 -4.67
C LEU A 312 23.03 3.05 -4.61
N LYS A 313 21.99 3.49 -3.91
CA LYS A 313 21.63 4.92 -3.78
C LYS A 313 22.68 5.72 -2.99
N ASP A 314 23.36 5.08 -2.05
CA ASP A 314 24.43 5.61 -1.21
C ASP A 314 25.83 5.43 -1.82
N ASP A 315 25.93 4.82 -3.00
CA ASP A 315 27.20 4.71 -3.73
C ASP A 315 27.73 6.12 -4.09
N PRO A 316 29.00 6.45 -3.80
CA PRO A 316 29.58 7.75 -4.15
C PRO A 316 29.47 8.11 -5.64
N GLN A 317 29.41 7.11 -6.53
CA GLN A 317 29.21 7.29 -7.97
C GLN A 317 27.75 7.60 -8.34
N CYS A 318 26.78 7.48 -7.44
CA CYS A 318 25.38 7.83 -7.69
C CYS A 318 25.17 9.36 -7.69
N GLN A 319 25.78 10.05 -8.65
CA GLN A 319 25.63 11.50 -8.84
C GLN A 319 24.83 11.81 -10.11
N PRO A 320 23.88 12.77 -10.05
CA PRO A 320 23.20 13.30 -11.23
C PRO A 320 24.15 14.16 -12.07
N CYS A 321 23.86 14.28 -13.36
CA CYS A 321 24.53 15.22 -14.24
C CYS A 321 24.14 16.67 -13.87
N PRO A 322 25.08 17.64 -13.75
CA PRO A 322 24.76 18.98 -13.27
C PRO A 322 23.70 19.75 -14.06
N GLY A 323 23.60 19.52 -15.37
CA GLY A 323 22.62 20.15 -16.26
C GLY A 323 21.33 19.34 -16.48
N ASP A 324 21.27 18.07 -16.05
CA ASP A 324 20.07 17.23 -16.14
C ASP A 324 20.10 16.16 -15.03
N SER A 325 19.21 16.29 -14.06
CA SER A 325 19.17 15.39 -12.91
C SER A 325 18.74 13.96 -13.24
N THR A 326 18.21 13.70 -14.45
CA THR A 326 17.77 12.38 -14.93
C THR A 326 18.87 11.58 -15.64
N ILE A 327 20.07 12.15 -15.76
CA ILE A 327 21.22 11.53 -16.41
C ILE A 327 22.31 11.26 -15.36
N TRP A 328 22.96 10.12 -15.44
CA TRP A 328 24.10 9.78 -14.57
C TRP A 328 25.34 10.59 -14.97
N ILE A 329 26.13 11.06 -14.00
CA ILE A 329 27.29 11.94 -14.26
C ILE A 329 28.35 11.36 -15.21
N ASN A 330 28.45 10.02 -15.27
CA ASN A 330 29.39 9.30 -16.14
C ASN A 330 28.74 8.76 -17.43
N ASP A 331 27.49 9.11 -17.72
CA ASP A 331 26.86 8.81 -19.00
C ASP A 331 27.51 9.66 -20.11
N SER A 332 27.73 9.06 -21.29
CA SER A 332 28.21 9.76 -22.49
C SER A 332 27.42 11.03 -22.86
N ARG A 333 26.15 11.12 -22.47
CA ARG A 333 25.26 12.27 -22.67
C ARG A 333 25.54 13.42 -21.69
N CYS A 334 26.19 13.14 -20.56
CA CYS A 334 26.62 14.15 -19.59
C CYS A 334 27.95 14.79 -20.04
N SER A 335 27.92 15.49 -21.18
CA SER A 335 29.10 16.17 -21.74
C SER A 335 28.93 17.69 -21.74
N ALA A 336 30.03 18.42 -21.78
CA ALA A 336 30.01 19.84 -22.14
C ALA A 336 29.82 20.01 -23.66
N SER A 337 29.36 21.20 -24.07
CA SER A 337 29.22 21.55 -25.49
C SER A 337 29.34 23.06 -25.65
N PHE A 338 30.51 23.52 -26.07
CA PHE A 338 30.82 24.95 -26.16
C PHE A 338 30.42 25.56 -27.50
N VAL A 339 29.56 26.59 -27.45
CA VAL A 339 29.24 27.43 -28.61
C VAL A 339 30.06 28.71 -28.50
N GLN A 340 30.93 28.93 -29.49
CA GLN A 340 31.78 30.10 -29.62
C GLN A 340 31.11 31.13 -30.54
N THR A 341 31.25 32.42 -30.21
CA THR A 341 30.79 33.55 -31.01
C THR A 341 31.73 34.74 -30.84
N LYS A 342 31.86 35.58 -31.86
CA LYS A 342 32.73 36.75 -31.89
C LYS A 342 32.06 37.93 -32.56
N ASN A 343 32.29 39.13 -32.01
CA ASN A 343 31.92 40.41 -32.63
C ASN A 343 33.14 41.36 -32.66
N ALA A 344 32.98 42.51 -33.33
CA ALA A 344 33.96 43.58 -33.34
C ALA A 344 33.31 44.97 -33.38
N THR A 345 33.87 45.89 -32.62
CA THR A 345 33.40 47.27 -32.47
C THR A 345 34.56 48.23 -32.74
N ASN A 346 34.39 49.14 -33.69
CA ASN A 346 35.36 50.21 -33.96
C ASN A 346 35.10 51.38 -32.99
N LEU A 347 35.94 51.49 -31.96
CA LEU A 347 35.82 52.47 -30.88
C LEU A 347 36.01 53.92 -31.38
N THR A 348 36.86 54.12 -32.38
CA THR A 348 37.18 55.44 -32.95
C THR A 348 36.18 55.90 -34.01
N GLN A 349 35.32 55.01 -34.50
CA GLN A 349 34.19 55.33 -35.39
C GLN A 349 32.84 55.16 -34.67
N ASN A 350 32.62 55.94 -33.61
CA ASN A 350 31.35 56.02 -32.85
C ASN A 350 30.84 54.66 -32.30
N ASN A 351 31.74 53.72 -31.97
CA ASN A 351 31.39 52.35 -31.57
C ASN A 351 30.55 51.60 -32.62
N ALA A 352 30.75 51.89 -33.92
CA ALA A 352 30.13 51.15 -35.00
C ALA A 352 30.60 49.68 -35.03
N ASN A 353 29.75 48.78 -35.51
CA ASN A 353 30.15 47.40 -35.81
C ASN A 353 31.24 47.42 -36.90
N ALA A 354 32.43 46.90 -36.61
CA ALA A 354 33.58 47.00 -37.51
C ALA A 354 33.36 46.31 -38.87
N THR A 355 32.45 45.33 -38.95
CA THR A 355 32.06 44.70 -40.23
C THR A 355 31.28 45.62 -41.17
N THR A 356 30.77 46.75 -40.66
CA THR A 356 29.93 47.71 -41.41
C THR A 356 30.69 48.97 -41.83
N THR A 357 31.92 49.17 -41.36
CA THR A 357 32.74 50.33 -41.70
C THR A 357 34.07 49.92 -42.33
N VAL A 358 34.81 50.90 -42.87
CA VAL A 358 36.20 50.71 -43.32
C VAL A 358 37.11 51.26 -42.23
N ALA A 359 37.98 50.39 -41.71
CA ALA A 359 38.95 50.72 -40.68
C ALA A 359 40.10 51.55 -41.28
N LYS A 360 40.39 52.67 -40.63
CA LYS A 360 41.38 53.66 -41.06
C LYS A 360 42.65 53.58 -40.22
N SER A 361 43.74 54.15 -40.75
CA SER A 361 45.00 54.35 -40.01
C SER A 361 44.75 54.94 -38.62
N GLY A 362 45.24 54.26 -37.57
CA GLY A 362 45.08 54.67 -36.17
C GLY A 362 43.76 54.26 -35.50
N ASP A 363 42.79 53.68 -36.21
CA ASP A 363 41.53 53.23 -35.60
C ASP A 363 41.76 52.18 -34.52
N ARG A 364 40.91 52.17 -33.48
CA ARG A 364 40.91 51.13 -32.45
C ARG A 364 39.70 50.23 -32.56
N ILE A 365 39.94 48.93 -32.67
CA ILE A 365 38.88 47.92 -32.81
C ILE A 365 38.97 46.96 -31.63
N THR A 366 37.88 46.86 -30.87
CA THR A 366 37.74 45.86 -29.80
C THR A 366 36.98 44.66 -30.35
N TYR A 367 37.57 43.49 -30.17
CA TYR A 367 36.96 42.20 -30.44
C TYR A 367 36.48 41.59 -29.13
N THR A 368 35.22 41.13 -29.06
CA THR A 368 34.73 40.35 -27.92
C THR A 368 34.46 38.91 -28.33
N LEU A 369 35.13 37.99 -27.64
CA LEU A 369 34.99 36.55 -27.71
C LEU A 369 33.96 36.11 -26.66
N SER A 370 32.98 35.30 -27.04
CA SER A 370 31.98 34.77 -26.12
C SER A 370 31.81 33.27 -26.31
N VAL A 371 31.84 32.54 -25.19
CA VAL A 371 31.68 31.08 -25.13
C VAL A 371 30.50 30.77 -24.22
N LYS A 372 29.51 30.04 -24.74
CA LYS A 372 28.40 29.51 -23.95
C LYS A 372 28.47 27.99 -23.88
N ASN A 373 28.45 27.42 -22.68
CA ASN A 373 28.28 25.98 -22.52
C ASN A 373 26.78 25.64 -22.67
N LYS A 374 26.43 24.95 -23.76
CA LYS A 374 25.10 24.38 -23.99
C LYS A 374 25.02 22.88 -23.62
N GLY A 375 26.11 22.30 -23.13
CA GLY A 375 26.14 20.93 -22.61
C GLY A 375 25.62 20.84 -21.17
N LEU A 376 25.64 19.63 -20.63
CA LEU A 376 25.07 19.28 -19.33
C LEU A 376 26.13 19.14 -18.22
N LYS A 377 27.43 19.23 -18.57
CA LYS A 377 28.55 19.09 -17.64
C LYS A 377 29.38 20.38 -17.58
N GLU A 378 29.88 20.73 -16.39
CA GLU A 378 30.95 21.73 -16.23
C GLU A 378 32.26 21.17 -16.78
N GLU A 379 32.96 21.94 -17.61
CA GLU A 379 34.22 21.53 -18.22
C GLU A 379 35.12 22.76 -18.38
N GLU A 380 36.42 22.54 -18.46
CA GLU A 380 37.41 23.60 -18.64
C GLU A 380 37.49 24.04 -20.11
N PHE A 381 37.55 25.35 -20.34
CA PHE A 381 37.70 25.97 -21.65
C PHE A 381 38.86 26.97 -21.65
N VAL A 382 39.64 26.95 -22.74
CA VAL A 382 40.77 27.88 -22.97
C VAL A 382 40.42 28.74 -24.17
N PHE A 383 40.25 30.05 -23.96
CA PHE A 383 40.08 30.98 -25.07
C PHE A 383 41.40 31.07 -25.85
N LYS A 384 41.32 30.88 -27.16
CA LYS A 384 42.42 31.00 -28.11
C LYS A 384 41.91 31.71 -29.35
N ASP A 385 42.65 32.69 -29.83
CA ASP A 385 42.27 33.47 -31.01
C ASP A 385 43.49 33.69 -31.92
N GLN A 386 43.33 33.38 -33.21
CA GLN A 386 44.40 33.49 -34.20
C GLN A 386 44.46 34.91 -34.75
N VAL A 387 45.51 35.64 -34.37
CA VAL A 387 45.66 37.07 -34.67
C VAL A 387 46.68 37.35 -35.77
N SER A 388 47.18 36.32 -36.47
CA SER A 388 48.19 36.46 -37.54
C SER A 388 47.77 37.42 -38.66
N ASP A 389 46.57 37.22 -39.23
CA ASP A 389 45.98 38.05 -40.29
C ASP A 389 45.75 39.49 -39.80
N LEU A 390 45.23 39.62 -38.59
CA LEU A 390 45.03 40.88 -37.89
C LEU A 390 46.34 41.66 -37.69
N LEU A 391 47.44 40.96 -37.37
CA LEU A 391 48.77 41.52 -37.17
C LEU A 391 49.46 41.99 -38.46
N GLU A 392 48.92 41.67 -39.64
CA GLU A 392 49.37 42.28 -40.89
C GLU A 392 49.05 43.79 -40.88
N TYR A 393 47.84 44.15 -40.44
CA TYR A 393 47.27 45.50 -40.52
C TYR A 393 47.27 46.30 -39.22
N ALA A 394 47.37 45.63 -38.07
CA ALA A 394 47.22 46.25 -36.77
C ALA A 394 48.29 45.74 -35.77
N ASP A 395 48.45 46.48 -34.68
CA ASP A 395 49.20 46.04 -33.51
C ASP A 395 48.22 45.75 -32.35
N ILE A 396 48.57 44.82 -31.45
CA ILE A 396 47.77 44.58 -30.23
C ILE A 396 47.92 45.80 -29.32
N PHE A 397 46.82 46.51 -29.07
CA PHE A 397 46.80 47.70 -28.23
C PHE A 397 46.56 47.34 -26.75
N ASP A 398 45.61 46.44 -26.50
CA ASP A 398 45.31 45.86 -25.19
C ASP A 398 44.93 44.39 -25.38
N PRO A 399 45.71 43.42 -24.87
CA PRO A 399 45.39 42.00 -25.00
C PRO A 399 44.26 41.54 -24.06
N GLY A 400 43.77 42.39 -23.15
CA GLY A 400 42.65 42.07 -22.24
C GLY A 400 42.89 40.84 -21.38
N GLY A 401 44.10 40.72 -20.84
CA GLY A 401 44.54 39.56 -20.03
C GLY A 401 44.91 38.31 -20.84
N GLY A 402 44.95 38.39 -22.17
CA GLY A 402 45.52 37.35 -23.03
C GLY A 402 47.04 37.45 -23.13
N ASN A 403 47.71 36.32 -23.35
CA ASN A 403 49.13 36.26 -23.66
C ASN A 403 49.32 35.98 -25.16
N LEU A 404 50.09 36.81 -25.85
CA LEU A 404 50.43 36.59 -27.25
C LEU A 404 51.51 35.50 -27.32
N THR A 405 51.24 34.44 -28.08
CA THR A 405 52.10 33.25 -28.18
C THR A 405 52.30 32.83 -29.64
N ASP A 406 53.40 32.15 -29.93
CA ASP A 406 53.61 31.50 -31.22
C ASP A 406 52.62 30.34 -31.39
N ASP A 407 51.99 30.23 -32.57
CA ASP A 407 51.17 29.08 -32.89
C ASP A 407 52.04 27.84 -33.14
N LYS A 408 52.16 27.01 -32.11
CA LYS A 408 52.91 25.75 -32.15
C LYS A 408 52.29 24.68 -33.07
N GLY A 409 51.10 24.92 -33.61
CA GLY A 409 50.46 24.08 -34.63
C GLY A 409 50.80 24.49 -36.07
N ALA A 410 51.44 25.64 -36.29
CA ALA A 410 51.78 26.11 -37.63
C ALA A 410 52.91 25.29 -38.27
N SER A 411 52.81 25.04 -39.57
CA SER A 411 53.82 24.29 -40.33
C SER A 411 55.18 24.99 -40.31
N THR A 412 56.26 24.20 -40.21
CA THR A 412 57.65 24.68 -40.18
C THR A 412 57.95 25.63 -41.34
N GLY A 413 58.33 26.87 -41.01
CA GLY A 413 58.52 27.97 -41.96
C GLY A 413 57.49 29.09 -41.85
N SER A 414 56.33 28.85 -41.21
CA SER A 414 55.30 29.88 -40.94
C SER A 414 55.65 30.76 -39.73
N GLY A 415 56.81 31.44 -39.79
CA GLY A 415 57.50 32.05 -38.64
C GLY A 415 56.78 33.18 -37.89
N ASN A 416 55.58 33.59 -38.32
CA ASN A 416 54.83 34.72 -37.76
C ASN A 416 53.39 34.37 -37.33
N ALA A 417 53.01 33.07 -37.29
CA ALA A 417 51.69 32.70 -36.81
C ALA A 417 51.57 32.97 -35.28
N LYS A 418 50.65 33.85 -34.87
CA LYS A 418 50.46 34.24 -33.46
C LYS A 418 49.04 33.96 -33.00
N THR A 419 48.93 33.40 -31.81
CA THR A 419 47.67 33.14 -31.11
C THR A 419 47.63 33.92 -29.79
N LEU A 420 46.54 34.62 -29.53
CA LEU A 420 46.24 35.23 -28.24
C LEU A 420 45.53 34.19 -27.36
N VAL A 421 46.09 33.88 -26.18
CA VAL A 421 45.63 32.79 -25.31
C VAL A 421 45.38 33.30 -23.90
N TRP A 422 44.20 33.01 -23.34
CA TRP A 422 43.86 33.35 -21.95
C TRP A 422 43.99 32.14 -21.03
N ASN A 423 44.09 32.39 -19.72
CA ASN A 423 44.08 31.32 -18.71
C ASN A 423 42.80 30.46 -18.80
N PRO A 424 42.89 29.14 -18.52
CA PRO A 424 41.74 28.25 -18.53
C PRO A 424 40.64 28.72 -17.55
N VAL A 425 39.39 28.49 -17.91
CA VAL A 425 38.22 28.78 -17.07
C VAL A 425 37.21 27.63 -17.15
N LYS A 426 36.68 27.21 -16.01
CA LYS A 426 35.56 26.27 -15.96
C LYS A 426 34.26 26.99 -16.30
N ILE A 427 33.45 26.42 -17.19
CA ILE A 427 32.18 27.02 -17.62
C ILE A 427 31.05 26.04 -17.33
N LYS A 428 30.12 26.43 -16.45
CA LYS A 428 28.98 25.60 -16.03
C LYS A 428 27.93 25.45 -17.13
N PRO A 429 27.07 24.42 -17.08
CA PRO A 429 25.91 24.31 -17.98
C PRO A 429 25.09 25.60 -18.03
N GLY A 430 24.83 26.11 -19.23
CA GLY A 430 24.10 27.35 -19.48
C GLY A 430 24.90 28.65 -19.28
N GLU A 431 26.06 28.60 -18.61
CA GLU A 431 26.92 29.76 -18.36
C GLU A 431 27.54 30.31 -19.65
N THR A 432 27.77 31.61 -19.69
CA THR A 432 28.46 32.31 -20.77
C THR A 432 29.65 33.09 -20.22
N GLN A 433 30.84 32.83 -20.73
CA GLN A 433 32.07 33.55 -20.41
C GLN A 433 32.50 34.41 -21.60
N GLN A 434 33.16 35.53 -21.31
CA GLN A 434 33.62 36.48 -22.34
C GLN A 434 35.05 36.95 -22.09
N ARG A 435 35.78 37.25 -23.17
CA ARG A 435 37.08 37.93 -23.16
C ARG A 435 37.07 38.96 -24.28
N SER A 436 37.69 40.12 -24.06
CA SER A 436 37.82 41.16 -25.09
C SER A 436 39.27 41.55 -25.24
N PHE A 437 39.71 41.90 -26.44
CA PHE A 437 41.01 42.53 -26.69
C PHE A 437 40.84 43.64 -27.72
N THR A 438 41.72 44.63 -27.67
CA THR A 438 41.69 45.80 -28.54
C THR A 438 42.95 45.88 -29.37
N ILE A 439 42.77 46.22 -30.63
CA ILE A 439 43.83 46.41 -31.61
C ILE A 439 43.87 47.86 -32.05
N GLN A 440 45.00 48.31 -32.56
CA GLN A 440 45.12 49.61 -33.22
C GLN A 440 45.64 49.42 -34.64
N ILE A 441 44.90 49.90 -35.64
CA ILE A 441 45.32 49.87 -37.04
C ILE A 441 46.61 50.68 -37.19
N LYS A 442 47.60 50.13 -37.89
CA LYS A 442 48.92 50.75 -38.05
C LYS A 442 48.81 52.13 -38.70
N SER A 443 49.62 53.07 -38.21
CA SER A 443 49.68 54.44 -38.75
C SER A 443 50.11 54.47 -40.23
N ASN A 444 50.88 53.47 -40.66
CA ASN A 444 51.25 53.22 -42.05
C ASN A 444 50.78 51.82 -42.45
N ILE A 445 49.78 51.73 -43.32
CA ILE A 445 49.14 50.48 -43.73
C ILE A 445 49.99 49.79 -44.80
N PRO A 446 50.43 48.53 -44.61
CA PRO A 446 51.32 47.86 -45.56
C PRO A 446 50.72 47.71 -46.97
N ALA A 447 51.51 48.08 -47.98
CA ALA A 447 51.19 47.92 -49.40
C ALA A 447 51.77 46.61 -49.99
N MET A 448 51.87 45.55 -49.19
CA MET A 448 52.39 44.26 -49.65
C MET A 448 51.38 43.59 -50.60
N ALA A 449 51.90 42.92 -51.63
CA ALA A 449 51.09 42.15 -52.58
C ALA A 449 50.53 40.89 -51.93
N SER A 450 49.40 40.39 -52.45
CA SER A 450 48.76 39.19 -51.90
C SER A 450 49.62 37.93 -52.04
N GLY A 451 49.56 37.04 -51.05
CA GLY A 451 50.37 35.83 -51.02
C GLY A 451 49.93 34.81 -52.07
N LYS A 452 50.85 34.34 -52.94
CA LYS A 452 50.54 33.30 -53.96
C LYS A 452 49.97 32.00 -53.37
N SER A 453 50.33 31.66 -52.14
CA SER A 453 49.87 30.46 -51.41
C SER A 453 48.74 30.74 -50.42
N ASN A 454 48.54 32.00 -50.01
CA ASN A 454 47.39 32.42 -49.21
C ASN A 454 46.81 33.72 -49.80
N PRO A 455 45.72 33.65 -50.58
CA PRO A 455 45.12 34.84 -51.22
C PRO A 455 44.41 35.77 -50.22
N THR A 456 44.25 35.40 -48.95
CA THR A 456 43.72 36.32 -47.91
C THR A 456 44.82 37.14 -47.24
N SER A 457 46.09 36.71 -47.30
CA SER A 457 47.20 37.44 -46.70
C SER A 457 47.46 38.73 -47.46
N TYR A 458 47.54 39.82 -46.71
CA TYR A 458 47.55 41.20 -47.14
C TYR A 458 46.43 41.49 -48.17
N ASP A 459 45.19 41.03 -47.96
CA ASP A 459 44.09 41.22 -48.94
C ASP A 459 43.26 42.52 -48.79
N CYS A 460 43.57 43.35 -47.79
CA CYS A 460 42.83 44.56 -47.34
C CYS A 460 41.52 44.30 -46.59
N ARG A 461 41.35 43.08 -46.09
CA ARG A 461 40.39 42.69 -45.06
C ARG A 461 41.19 42.17 -43.86
N ILE A 462 40.65 42.34 -42.67
CA ILE A 462 41.05 41.59 -41.47
C ILE A 462 39.96 40.54 -41.25
N ASP A 463 40.30 39.27 -41.48
CA ASP A 463 39.43 38.13 -41.23
C ASP A 463 39.88 37.40 -39.97
N ASN A 464 39.07 37.48 -38.93
CA ASN A 464 39.35 36.76 -37.70
C ASN A 464 38.18 35.84 -37.31
N THR A 465 38.48 34.60 -36.94
CA THR A 465 37.47 33.56 -36.71
C THR A 465 37.54 32.97 -35.31
N PHE A 466 36.43 33.06 -34.57
CA PHE A 466 36.22 32.39 -33.29
C PHE A 466 34.75 31.96 -33.19
N GLY A 467 34.48 30.71 -33.59
CA GLY A 467 33.11 30.19 -33.80
C GLY A 467 32.45 30.73 -35.07
N ASN A 468 32.39 32.05 -35.23
CA ASN A 468 32.07 32.75 -36.47
C ASN A 468 33.26 33.63 -36.91
N THR A 469 33.31 33.92 -38.21
CA THR A 469 34.26 34.89 -38.78
C THR A 469 33.72 36.31 -38.63
N VAL A 470 34.63 37.25 -38.36
CA VAL A 470 34.40 38.68 -38.35
C VAL A 470 35.37 39.30 -39.35
N SER A 471 34.82 39.95 -40.37
CA SER A 471 35.54 40.50 -41.51
C SER A 471 35.46 42.02 -41.51
N THR A 472 36.60 42.69 -41.30
CA THR A 472 36.70 44.17 -41.28
C THR A 472 37.45 44.65 -42.52
N LYS A 473 36.92 45.62 -43.26
CA LYS A 473 37.63 46.22 -44.42
C LYS A 473 38.67 47.22 -43.95
N VAL A 474 39.83 47.29 -44.60
CA VAL A 474 40.92 48.22 -44.28
C VAL A 474 41.13 49.24 -45.41
N ASP A 475 41.35 50.51 -45.06
CA ASP A 475 41.60 51.62 -45.98
C ASP A 475 43.03 51.56 -46.58
N CYS A 476 43.24 50.62 -47.50
CA CYS A 476 44.53 50.35 -48.13
C CYS A 476 44.98 51.43 -49.14
N PRO A 477 46.30 51.63 -49.32
CA PRO A 477 46.84 52.57 -50.29
C PRO A 477 46.54 52.18 -51.76
N ALA A 478 46.40 53.20 -52.61
CA ALA A 478 45.88 53.08 -53.98
C ALA A 478 46.51 52.00 -54.90
N PRO A 479 47.83 51.72 -54.90
CA PRO A 479 48.42 50.67 -55.74
C PRO A 479 47.79 49.29 -55.54
N LYS A 480 47.28 49.05 -54.32
CA LYS A 480 46.72 47.77 -53.86
C LYS A 480 45.32 47.49 -54.44
N VAL A 481 44.57 48.54 -54.78
CA VAL A 481 43.22 48.43 -55.37
C VAL A 481 43.29 47.88 -56.81
N ILE A 482 44.37 48.19 -57.54
CA ILE A 482 44.56 47.83 -58.94
C ILE A 482 44.79 46.30 -59.09
N GLU A 483 45.50 45.68 -58.14
CA GLU A 483 45.75 44.23 -58.09
C GLU A 483 44.43 43.43 -58.15
N GLN A 484 43.45 43.81 -57.32
CA GLN A 484 42.15 43.13 -57.21
C GLN A 484 41.32 43.20 -58.51
N THR A 485 41.37 44.30 -59.26
CA THR A 485 40.61 44.46 -60.52
C THR A 485 41.06 43.54 -61.65
N THR A 486 42.33 43.10 -61.67
CA THR A 486 42.86 42.26 -62.76
C THR A 486 42.39 40.80 -62.69
N SER A 487 41.84 40.36 -61.55
CA SER A 487 41.38 38.99 -61.30
C SER A 487 39.94 38.70 -61.79
N GLN A 488 39.20 39.71 -62.25
CA GLN A 488 37.76 39.68 -62.51
C GLN A 488 37.36 39.49 -63.99
N LEU A 489 38.32 39.29 -64.91
CA LEU A 489 38.01 39.07 -66.34
C LEU A 489 37.52 37.63 -66.59
N PRO A 490 36.28 37.41 -67.07
CA PRO A 490 35.75 36.07 -67.27
C PRO A 490 36.34 35.39 -68.51
N LYS A 491 36.70 34.10 -68.37
CA LYS A 491 36.98 33.20 -69.49
C LYS A 491 35.70 32.42 -69.80
N THR A 492 34.86 32.92 -70.71
CA THR A 492 33.59 32.26 -71.08
C THR A 492 33.82 31.00 -71.92
N GLY A 493 33.09 29.93 -71.61
CA GLY A 493 33.22 28.63 -72.26
C GLY A 493 32.08 28.34 -73.24
N ALA A 494 32.37 27.65 -74.35
CA ALA A 494 31.40 27.37 -75.41
C ALA A 494 30.16 26.55 -74.96
N SER A 495 30.25 25.84 -73.84
CA SER A 495 29.17 25.01 -73.27
C SER A 495 27.99 25.81 -72.70
N GLU A 496 28.20 27.06 -72.27
CA GLU A 496 27.24 27.79 -71.43
C GLU A 496 26.07 28.34 -72.27
N ASN A 497 26.34 28.78 -73.50
CA ASN A 497 25.32 29.30 -74.42
C ASN A 497 24.36 28.23 -74.94
N MET A 498 24.79 26.97 -75.08
CA MET A 498 23.93 25.88 -75.57
C MET A 498 22.91 25.42 -74.51
N LEU A 499 23.26 25.51 -73.23
CA LEU A 499 22.39 25.11 -72.12
C LEU A 499 21.18 26.05 -71.98
N PHE A 500 21.37 27.35 -72.19
CA PHE A 500 20.32 28.37 -72.07
C PHE A 500 19.17 28.15 -73.06
N ALA A 501 19.48 27.81 -74.32
CA ALA A 501 18.48 27.58 -75.36
C ALA A 501 17.58 26.37 -75.09
N GLY A 502 18.12 25.30 -74.49
CA GLY A 502 17.36 24.10 -74.12
C GLY A 502 16.32 24.36 -73.02
N ILE A 503 16.65 25.22 -72.05
CA ILE A 503 15.79 25.51 -70.89
C ILE A 503 14.54 26.29 -71.31
N VAL A 504 14.66 27.28 -72.21
CA VAL A 504 13.51 28.07 -72.70
C VAL A 504 12.46 27.17 -73.36
N SER A 505 12.88 26.13 -74.09
CA SER A 505 11.96 25.17 -74.73
C SER A 505 11.17 24.31 -73.73
N ALA A 506 11.77 23.93 -72.60
CA ALA A 506 11.10 23.12 -71.58
C ALA A 506 9.97 23.87 -70.84
N VAL A 507 10.13 25.18 -70.65
CA VAL A 507 9.18 26.03 -69.91
C VAL A 507 7.84 26.14 -70.64
N VAL A 508 7.86 26.30 -71.97
CA VAL A 508 6.64 26.40 -72.80
C VAL A 508 5.78 25.13 -72.70
N VAL A 509 6.41 23.96 -72.68
CA VAL A 509 5.73 22.66 -72.59
C VAL A 509 5.05 22.46 -71.22
N PHE A 510 5.64 22.96 -70.13
CA PHE A 510 5.12 22.79 -68.77
C PHE A 510 3.85 23.60 -68.50
N PHE A 511 3.76 24.86 -68.93
CA PHE A 511 2.57 25.69 -68.68
C PHE A 511 1.32 25.13 -69.36
N TYR A 512 1.49 24.49 -70.53
CA TYR A 512 0.42 23.78 -71.23
C TYR A 512 -0.15 22.61 -70.42
N THR A 513 0.68 21.83 -69.72
CA THR A 513 0.22 20.68 -68.93
C THR A 513 -0.42 21.10 -67.60
N ARG A 514 0.15 22.09 -66.90
CA ARG A 514 -0.36 22.64 -65.63
C ARG A 514 -1.82 23.12 -65.72
N SER A 515 -2.18 23.80 -66.81
CA SER A 515 -3.54 24.31 -67.05
C SER A 515 -4.61 23.19 -67.10
N ARG A 516 -4.23 21.99 -67.58
CA ARG A 516 -5.14 20.83 -67.64
C ARG A 516 -5.37 20.16 -66.29
N GLN A 517 -4.44 20.31 -65.32
CA GLN A 517 -4.58 19.73 -63.98
C GLN A 517 -5.61 20.51 -63.13
N LEU A 518 -5.52 21.84 -63.09
CA LEU A 518 -6.37 22.69 -62.24
C LEU A 518 -7.87 22.51 -62.52
N ASN A 519 -8.24 22.25 -63.78
CA ASN A 519 -9.62 21.93 -64.18
C ASN A 519 -10.17 20.62 -63.57
N LYS A 520 -9.33 19.69 -63.09
CA LYS A 520 -9.77 18.47 -62.39
C LYS A 520 -10.03 18.71 -60.90
N GLU A 521 -9.16 19.45 -60.22
CA GLU A 521 -9.25 19.67 -58.77
C GLU A 521 -10.50 20.47 -58.39
N VAL A 522 -10.81 21.52 -59.15
CA VAL A 522 -12.07 22.30 -58.99
C VAL A 522 -13.30 21.40 -59.17
N ARG A 523 -13.25 20.41 -60.08
CA ARG A 523 -14.35 19.46 -60.29
C ARG A 523 -14.53 18.51 -59.11
N ILE A 524 -13.46 18.17 -58.38
CA ILE A 524 -13.52 17.34 -57.16
C ILE A 524 -14.08 18.15 -55.99
N VAL A 525 -13.57 19.36 -55.72
CA VAL A 525 -14.08 20.23 -54.64
C VAL A 525 -15.57 20.53 -54.86
N ARG A 526 -15.97 20.84 -56.09
CA ARG A 526 -17.39 21.07 -56.41
C ARG A 526 -18.25 19.81 -56.26
N ARG A 527 -17.70 18.62 -56.56
CA ARG A 527 -18.39 17.34 -56.32
C ARG A 527 -18.56 17.10 -54.82
N ASP A 528 -17.52 17.28 -54.02
CA ASP A 528 -17.55 16.94 -52.59
C ASP A 528 -18.31 18.01 -51.76
N MET A 529 -18.46 19.24 -52.28
CA MET A 529 -19.39 20.25 -51.75
C MET A 529 -20.85 20.07 -52.20
N SER A 530 -21.11 19.37 -53.33
CA SER A 530 -22.47 19.17 -53.86
C SER A 530 -23.04 17.77 -53.54
N ALA A 531 -22.18 16.77 -53.35
CA ALA A 531 -22.52 15.42 -52.90
C ALA A 531 -22.49 15.34 -51.37
N GLY A 532 -23.30 16.18 -50.73
CA GLY A 532 -23.37 16.26 -49.28
C GLY A 532 -23.87 14.96 -48.64
N THR A 533 -22.99 14.22 -47.98
CA THR A 533 -23.37 13.19 -46.99
C THR A 533 -22.53 13.31 -45.71
N LEU A 534 -22.89 14.32 -44.91
CA LEU A 534 -22.72 14.47 -43.44
C LEU A 534 -21.31 14.52 -42.79
#